data_AF-A0A377Z763-F1
#
_entry.id   AF-A0A377Z763-F1
#
_cell.length_a   1.000
_cell.length_b   1.000
_cell.length_c   1.000
_cell.angle_alpha   90.00
_cell.angle_beta   90.00
_cell.angle_gamma   90.00
#
_symmetry.space_group_name_H-M   'P 1'
#
loop_
_entity.id
_entity.type
_entity.pdbx_description
1 polymer ?
#
loop_
_entity_poly.entity_id
_entity_poly.type
_entity_poly.pdbx_seq_one_letter_code
_entity_poly.pdbx_strand_id
1 'polypeptide(L)'
;MKNQDGAVVGCTALCIETGEVVYFKARATVLATGGAGRIYQSTTNAHINTGDGVGMAIRAGVPVQDMEMWQFHPTGIAGLGFWLPKVAAAKAVTC
;
A
#
# COMPACT_ATOMS: atom_id res chain seq x y z
N MET A 1 -15.90 2.79 4.57
CA MET A 1 -17.37 3.02 4.47
C MET A 1 -17.65 4.50 4.67
N LYS A 2 -18.62 5.06 3.94
CA LYS A 2 -19.11 6.44 4.15
C LYS A 2 -20.58 6.41 4.58
N ASN A 3 -20.99 7.37 5.41
CA ASN A 3 -22.41 7.60 5.72
C ASN A 3 -23.05 8.54 4.68
N GLN A 4 -24.33 8.91 4.88
CA GLN A 4 -25.06 9.81 3.98
C GLN A 4 -24.43 11.22 3.90
N ASP A 5 -23.79 11.68 4.98
CA ASP A 5 -23.05 12.95 5.04
C ASP A 5 -21.64 12.88 4.41
N GLY A 6 -21.26 11.72 3.84
CA GLY A 6 -19.95 11.49 3.24
C GLY A 6 -18.80 11.23 4.24
N ALA A 7 -19.06 11.21 5.54
CA ALA A 7 -18.08 10.97 6.59
C ALA A 7 -17.66 9.49 6.65
N VAL A 8 -16.37 9.23 6.91
CA VAL A 8 -15.83 7.86 7.04
C VAL A 8 -16.19 7.29 8.41
N VAL A 9 -16.97 6.19 8.43
CA VAL A 9 -17.53 5.58 9.64
C VAL A 9 -16.95 4.19 9.95
N GLY A 10 -15.80 3.86 9.35
CA GLY A 10 -15.15 2.55 9.50
C GLY A 10 -14.75 1.87 8.19
N CYS A 11 -14.32 0.62 8.27
CA CYS A 11 -13.93 -0.22 7.14
C CYS A 11 -14.68 -1.56 7.12
N THR A 12 -14.83 -2.11 5.91
CA THR A 12 -15.27 -3.49 5.69
C THR A 12 -14.02 -4.30 5.40
N ALA A 13 -13.86 -5.46 6.03
CA ALA A 13 -12.72 -6.33 5.87
C ALA A 13 -13.16 -7.77 5.57
N LEU A 14 -12.27 -8.54 4.94
CA LEU A 14 -12.42 -9.98 4.77
C LEU A 14 -11.56 -10.68 5.82
N CYS A 15 -12.15 -11.57 6.61
CA CYS A 15 -11.39 -12.50 7.44
C CYS A 15 -10.76 -13.55 6.51
N ILE A 16 -9.43 -13.60 6.44
CA ILE A 16 -8.72 -14.51 5.53
C ILE A 16 -8.84 -15.97 5.99
N GLU A 17 -8.99 -16.22 7.29
CA GLU A 17 -9.13 -17.56 7.86
C GLU A 17 -10.54 -18.16 7.66
N THR A 18 -11.60 -17.36 7.91
CA THR A 18 -12.99 -17.85 7.84
C THR A 18 -13.71 -17.51 6.54
N GLY A 19 -13.18 -16.59 5.73
CA GLY A 19 -13.85 -16.05 4.55
C GLY A 19 -14.98 -15.06 4.85
N GLU A 20 -15.25 -14.75 6.12
CA GLU A 20 -16.36 -13.87 6.52
C GLU A 20 -16.07 -12.39 6.26
N VAL A 21 -17.11 -11.64 5.87
CA VAL A 21 -17.03 -10.19 5.69
C VAL A 21 -17.43 -9.50 6.99
N VAL A 22 -16.49 -8.77 7.59
CA VAL A 22 -16.65 -8.10 8.89
C VAL A 22 -16.73 -6.58 8.71
N TYR A 23 -17.61 -5.94 9.48
CA TYR A 23 -17.83 -4.50 9.47
C TYR A 23 -17.27 -3.84 10.74
N PHE A 24 -16.11 -3.20 10.63
CA PHE A 24 -15.51 -2.44 11.72
C PHE A 24 -16.08 -1.02 11.74
N LYS A 25 -17.08 -0.77 12.59
CA LYS A 25 -17.63 0.58 12.82
C LYS A 25 -16.71 1.38 13.74
N ALA A 26 -16.32 2.58 13.31
CA ALA A 26 -15.42 3.44 14.08
C ALA A 26 -15.79 4.93 13.92
N ARG A 27 -15.44 5.76 14.92
CA ARG A 27 -15.59 7.23 14.85
C ARG A 27 -14.48 7.91 14.04
N ALA A 28 -13.33 7.25 13.91
CA ALA A 28 -12.20 7.65 13.09
C ALA A 28 -11.56 6.38 12.50
N THR A 29 -10.89 6.49 11.35
CA THR A 29 -10.23 5.36 10.70
C THR A 29 -8.91 5.84 10.11
N VAL A 30 -7.80 5.22 10.51
CA VAL A 30 -6.45 5.55 10.05
C VAL A 30 -6.02 4.47 9.06
N LEU A 31 -5.58 4.87 7.86
CA LEU A 31 -4.99 3.96 6.88
C LEU A 31 -3.46 4.09 6.97
N ALA A 32 -2.81 3.04 7.48
CA ALA A 32 -1.36 2.94 7.62
C ALA A 32 -0.82 1.69 6.90
N THR A 33 -1.30 1.46 5.67
CA THR A 33 -1.12 0.19 4.92
C THR A 33 0.21 0.06 4.17
N GLY A 34 1.15 0.98 4.36
CA GLY A 34 2.37 1.07 3.55
C GLY A 34 2.13 1.51 2.10
N GLY A 35 3.17 1.40 1.28
CA GLY A 35 3.19 1.80 -0.14
C GLY A 35 2.64 0.75 -1.11
N ALA A 36 2.75 1.05 -2.40
CA ALA A 36 2.17 0.25 -3.49
C ALA A 36 3.20 -0.30 -4.49
N GLY A 37 4.45 -0.50 -4.10
CA GLY A 37 5.53 -0.80 -5.04
C GLY A 37 5.45 -2.12 -5.79
N ARG A 38 4.51 -3.01 -5.43
CA ARG A 38 4.21 -4.22 -6.22
C ARG A 38 3.53 -3.95 -7.57
N ILE A 39 3.25 -2.69 -7.93
CA ILE A 39 2.91 -2.31 -9.32
C ILE A 39 4.10 -2.41 -10.28
N TYR A 40 5.34 -2.40 -9.77
CA TYR A 40 6.55 -2.56 -10.58
C TYR A 40 7.02 -4.02 -10.59
N GLN A 41 7.45 -4.51 -11.77
CA GLN A 41 7.93 -5.88 -11.96
C GLN A 41 9.17 -6.19 -11.11
N SER A 42 10.09 -5.24 -11.03
CA SER A 42 11.21 -5.25 -10.07
C SER A 42 10.86 -4.28 -8.97
N THR A 43 11.03 -4.68 -7.71
CA THR A 43 10.90 -3.82 -6.52
C THR A 43 11.58 -4.49 -5.32
N THR A 44 12.06 -3.73 -4.32
CA THR A 44 12.46 -4.29 -3.01
C THR A 44 11.33 -4.34 -1.98
N ASN A 45 10.11 -3.95 -2.34
CA ASN A 45 8.99 -4.10 -1.42
C ASN A 45 8.64 -5.56 -1.18
N ALA A 46 8.19 -5.84 0.05
CA ALA A 46 7.53 -7.08 0.37
C ALA A 46 6.31 -7.32 -0.53
N HIS A 47 5.96 -8.59 -0.75
CA HIS A 47 4.85 -8.99 -1.61
C HIS A 47 3.47 -8.41 -1.19
N ILE A 48 3.35 -7.96 0.06
CA ILE A 48 2.13 -7.36 0.64
C ILE A 48 1.97 -5.85 0.39
N ASN A 49 2.96 -5.17 -0.19
CA ASN A 49 2.89 -3.72 -0.50
C ASN A 49 2.15 -3.48 -1.83
N THR A 50 0.88 -3.84 -1.87
CA THR A 50 -0.01 -3.80 -3.05
C THR A 50 -0.79 -2.49 -3.19
N GLY A 51 -0.70 -1.59 -2.20
CA GLY A 51 -1.39 -0.29 -2.24
C GLY A 51 -2.85 -0.33 -1.81
N ASP A 52 -3.29 -1.37 -1.09
CA ASP A 52 -4.70 -1.59 -0.75
C ASP A 52 -5.38 -0.40 -0.08
N GLY A 53 -4.70 0.27 0.86
CA GLY A 53 -5.20 1.47 1.53
C GLY A 53 -5.32 2.68 0.62
N VAL A 54 -4.36 2.89 -0.30
CA VAL A 54 -4.44 3.93 -1.33
C VAL A 54 -5.63 3.66 -2.25
N GLY A 55 -5.80 2.41 -2.68
CA GLY A 55 -6.97 1.98 -3.45
C GLY A 55 -8.29 2.17 -2.70
N MET A 56 -8.32 1.91 -1.38
CA MET A 56 -9.51 2.18 -0.54
C MET A 56 -9.82 3.68 -0.44
N ALA A 57 -8.80 4.54 -0.30
CA ALA A 57 -8.97 5.99 -0.27
C ALA A 57 -9.55 6.51 -1.59
N ILE A 58 -8.97 6.12 -2.72
CA ILE A 58 -9.45 6.49 -4.07
C ILE A 58 -10.89 5.99 -4.29
N ARG A 59 -11.20 4.74 -3.96
CA ARG A 59 -12.58 4.18 -4.06
C ARG A 59 -13.57 4.88 -3.13
N ALA A 60 -13.11 5.45 -2.02
CA ALA A 60 -13.93 6.29 -1.14
C ALA A 60 -14.07 7.74 -1.65
N GLY A 61 -13.47 8.12 -2.78
CA GLY A 61 -13.45 9.49 -3.28
C GLY A 61 -12.63 10.44 -2.40
N VAL A 62 -11.58 9.94 -1.75
CA VAL A 62 -10.57 10.76 -1.07
C VAL A 62 -9.44 11.04 -2.05
N PRO A 63 -9.03 12.30 -2.28
CA PRO A 63 -7.93 12.61 -3.17
C PRO A 63 -6.61 12.06 -2.62
N VAL A 64 -5.74 11.64 -3.53
CA VAL A 64 -4.37 11.21 -3.27
C VAL A 64 -3.41 12.19 -3.96
N GLN A 65 -2.21 12.36 -3.42
CA GLN A 65 -1.24 13.34 -3.89
C GLN A 65 0.05 12.64 -4.33
N ASP A 66 0.75 13.22 -5.31
CA ASP A 66 2.10 12.84 -5.75
C ASP A 66 2.26 11.33 -6.10
N MET A 67 1.20 10.72 -6.65
CA MET A 67 1.14 9.29 -7.01
C MET A 67 2.11 8.90 -8.14
N GLU A 68 2.75 9.86 -8.79
CA GLU A 68 3.81 9.72 -9.78
C GLU A 68 5.23 9.72 -9.17
N MET A 69 5.39 10.14 -7.91
CA MET A 69 6.70 10.37 -7.27
C MET A 69 7.32 9.09 -6.67
N TRP A 70 7.70 8.17 -7.56
CA TRP A 70 8.32 6.90 -7.19
C TRP A 70 9.84 7.02 -6.98
N GLN A 71 10.34 6.64 -5.80
CA GLN A 71 11.76 6.69 -5.48
C GLN A 71 12.46 5.36 -5.80
N PHE A 72 13.32 5.35 -6.82
CA PHE A 72 14.10 4.17 -7.20
C PHE A 72 15.46 4.10 -6.48
N HIS A 73 15.71 3.05 -5.69
CA HIS A 73 17.00 2.88 -5.02
C HIS A 73 18.10 2.41 -6.00
N PRO A 74 19.30 3.03 -6.00
CA PRO A 74 20.36 2.66 -6.95
C PRO A 74 21.07 1.34 -6.60
N THR A 75 20.77 0.70 -5.45
CA THR A 75 21.50 -0.48 -4.93
C THR A 75 20.65 -1.74 -4.61
N GLY A 76 19.42 -1.87 -5.14
CA GLY A 76 18.65 -3.12 -5.02
C GLY A 76 19.17 -4.28 -5.90
N ILE A 77 19.28 -5.50 -5.38
CA ILE A 77 19.80 -6.63 -6.16
C ILE A 77 18.80 -7.05 -7.26
N ALA A 78 19.20 -6.88 -8.52
CA ALA A 78 18.43 -7.30 -9.68
C ALA A 78 18.04 -8.80 -9.60
N GLY A 79 16.77 -9.10 -9.86
CA GLY A 79 16.22 -10.46 -9.81
C GLY A 79 15.84 -10.98 -8.42
N LEU A 80 16.47 -10.49 -7.34
CA LEU A 80 16.16 -10.92 -5.96
C LEU A 80 15.27 -9.95 -5.18
N GLY A 81 15.24 -8.66 -5.54
CA GLY A 81 14.48 -7.65 -4.79
C GLY A 81 15.00 -7.41 -3.36
N PHE A 82 16.16 -7.95 -3.00
CA PHE A 82 16.77 -7.68 -1.71
C PHE A 82 17.52 -6.34 -1.75
N TRP A 83 17.38 -5.55 -0.69
CA TRP A 83 18.10 -4.29 -0.54
C TRP A 83 19.50 -4.51 0.02
N LEU A 84 20.53 -4.06 -0.70
CA LEU A 84 21.86 -3.94 -0.12
C LEU A 84 21.98 -2.64 0.67
N PRO A 85 22.47 -2.67 1.92
CA PRO A 85 22.85 -1.45 2.62
C PRO A 85 23.89 -0.66 1.81
N LYS A 86 23.90 0.66 2.02
CA LYS A 86 24.63 1.72 1.28
C LYS A 86 26.10 1.47 0.88
N VAL A 87 26.71 0.40 1.38
CA VAL A 87 28.11 -0.02 1.16
C VAL A 87 28.29 -0.94 -0.05
N ALA A 88 27.22 -1.53 -0.61
CA ALA A 88 27.29 -2.44 -1.75
C ALA A 88 26.26 -2.06 -2.84
N ALA A 89 26.68 -1.94 -4.10
CA ALA A 89 25.90 -1.29 -5.15
C ALA A 89 25.62 -2.18 -6.38
N ALA A 90 24.33 -2.38 -6.71
CA ALA A 90 23.81 -2.86 -8.00
C ALA A 90 22.33 -2.43 -8.14
N LYS A 91 21.82 -2.04 -9.32
CA LYS A 91 20.52 -1.33 -9.48
C LYS A 91 19.26 -2.21 -9.37
N ALA A 92 18.26 -1.81 -8.56
CA ALA A 92 16.85 -2.21 -8.68
C ALA A 92 15.86 -1.30 -7.89
N VAL A 93 14.65 -1.18 -8.43
CA VAL A 93 13.50 -0.31 -8.09
C VAL A 93 12.98 -0.44 -6.64
N THR A 94 12.34 0.60 -6.09
CA THR A 94 11.74 0.60 -4.72
C THR A 94 10.49 1.47 -4.57
N CYS A 95 9.69 1.14 -3.55
CA CYS A 95 8.76 2.00 -2.81
C CYS A 95 8.77 1.54 -1.33
#